data_AF-A0A0R0D9A1-F1
#
_entry.id   AF-A0A0R0D9A1-F1
#
_cell.length_a   1.000
_cell.length_b   1.000
_cell.length_c   1.000
_cell.angle_alpha   90.00
_cell.angle_beta   90.00
_cell.angle_gamma   90.00
#
_symmetry.space_group_name_H-M   'P 1'
#
loop_
_entity.id
_entity.type
_entity.pdbx_description
1 polymer ?
#
loop_
_entity_poly.entity_id
_entity_poly.type
_entity_poly.pdbx_seq_one_letter_code
_entity_poly.pdbx_strand_id
1 'polypeptide(L)'
;MGGLGGLKFKQTKNQRNKPRSLWPKIVLGAMIFGLGYVGYTNYPVILAKIAGKPSAAQIEELLAEPLSSSLTVNEFKVPAKFVEIVEVNVRNVETFDKRDGVVFYRATGSAVARLTASGAAIGKDVEGQIGANAQRLDYRSAVTAVYSRFQAHSAMADVPAGTQYPLGFEVVLRVVDGNAVLVDGRVSSNN
;
A
#
# COMPACT_ATOMS: atom_id res chain seq x y z
N MET A 1 103.94 1.26 6.33
CA MET A 1 103.12 0.02 6.32
C MET A 1 103.02 -0.45 7.76
N GLY A 2 101.97 -0.09 8.50
CA GLY A 2 100.70 -0.82 8.66
C GLY A 2 100.71 -1.43 10.07
N GLY A 3 99.90 -1.04 11.06
CA GLY A 3 98.49 -0.68 11.04
C GLY A 3 97.66 -1.90 11.43
N LEU A 4 97.57 -2.24 12.72
CA LEU A 4 96.65 -3.27 13.22
C LEU A 4 96.02 -2.79 14.54
N GLY A 5 94.99 -1.97 14.38
CA GLY A 5 94.02 -1.67 15.42
C GLY A 5 92.95 -2.76 15.51
N GLY A 6 92.56 -3.07 16.74
CA GLY A 6 91.20 -3.34 17.18
C GLY A 6 90.30 -4.24 16.33
N LEU A 7 90.20 -5.52 16.71
CA LEU A 7 89.02 -6.32 16.41
C LEU A 7 88.11 -6.36 17.65
N LYS A 8 87.13 -5.44 17.67
CA LYS A 8 85.98 -5.52 18.58
C LYS A 8 84.93 -6.44 17.96
N PHE A 9 84.64 -7.55 18.63
CA PHE A 9 83.54 -8.43 18.25
C PHE A 9 82.19 -7.73 18.45
N LYS A 10 81.42 -7.56 17.37
CA LYS A 10 80.01 -7.17 17.41
C LYS A 10 79.18 -8.36 17.92
N GLN A 11 78.64 -8.26 19.12
CA GLN A 11 77.54 -9.13 19.56
C GLN A 11 76.30 -8.82 18.71
N THR A 12 75.91 -9.75 17.84
CA THR A 12 74.61 -9.76 17.17
C THR A 12 73.53 -10.17 18.18
N LYS A 13 72.72 -9.20 18.58
CA LYS A 13 71.57 -9.40 19.47
C LYS A 13 70.45 -10.07 18.67
N ASN A 14 70.18 -11.35 18.94
CA ASN A 14 69.05 -12.08 18.36
C ASN A 14 67.73 -11.36 18.68
N GLN A 15 67.13 -10.71 17.68
CA GLN A 15 65.76 -10.22 17.75
C GLN A 15 64.81 -11.42 17.71
N ARG A 16 64.35 -11.87 18.88
CA ARG A 16 63.13 -12.69 18.99
C ARG A 16 61.96 -11.86 18.47
N ASN A 17 61.41 -12.25 17.32
CA ASN A 17 60.13 -11.73 16.83
C ASN A 17 59.06 -11.94 17.91
N LYS A 18 58.57 -10.84 18.49
CA LYS A 18 57.43 -10.86 19.43
C LYS A 18 56.21 -11.42 18.69
N PRO A 19 55.37 -12.25 19.34
CA PRO A 19 54.12 -12.72 18.71
C PRO A 19 53.26 -11.50 18.37
N ARG A 20 52.95 -11.33 17.08
CA ARG A 20 52.07 -10.25 16.62
C ARG A 20 50.70 -10.47 17.28
N SER A 21 50.29 -9.53 18.13
CA SER A 21 49.03 -9.59 18.86
C SER A 21 47.86 -9.83 17.89
N LEU A 22 47.12 -10.91 18.11
CA LEU A 22 45.92 -11.29 17.34
C LEU A 22 44.67 -10.52 17.80
N TRP A 23 44.72 -9.91 18.98
CA TRP A 23 43.63 -9.13 19.58
C TRP A 23 43.07 -8.01 18.69
N PRO A 24 43.89 -7.23 17.96
CA PRO A 24 43.37 -6.19 17.07
C PRO A 24 42.48 -6.76 15.95
N LYS A 25 42.78 -7.97 15.44
CA LYS A 25 42.00 -8.61 14.38
C LYS A 25 40.66 -9.14 14.90
N ILE A 26 40.66 -9.69 16.11
CA ILE A 26 39.44 -10.20 16.76
C ILE A 26 38.50 -9.04 17.10
N VAL A 27 39.04 -7.94 17.63
CA VAL A 27 38.26 -6.72 17.91
C VAL A 27 37.68 -6.12 16.63
N LEU A 28 38.44 -6.09 15.54
CA LEU A 28 37.95 -5.61 14.25
C LEU A 28 36.84 -6.52 13.68
N GLY A 29 37.02 -7.84 13.77
CA GLY A 29 36.00 -8.80 13.37
C GLY A 29 34.71 -8.67 14.18
N ALA A 30 34.81 -8.50 15.50
CA ALA A 30 33.67 -8.27 16.38
C ALA A 30 32.94 -6.95 16.09
N MET A 31 33.67 -5.87 15.75
CA MET A 31 33.05 -4.62 15.32
C MET A 31 32.28 -4.77 14.01
N ILE A 32 32.86 -5.43 13.01
CA ILE A 32 32.20 -5.64 11.71
C ILE A 32 30.94 -6.51 11.89
N PHE A 33 31.02 -7.56 12.70
CA PHE A 33 29.88 -8.41 12.99
C PHE A 33 28.81 -7.66 13.79
N GLY A 34 29.19 -6.83 14.76
CA GLY A 34 28.27 -5.98 15.52
C GLY A 34 27.56 -4.95 14.64
N LEU A 35 28.30 -4.26 13.76
CA LEU A 35 27.72 -3.32 12.80
C LEU A 35 26.83 -4.01 11.77
N GLY A 36 27.24 -5.18 11.27
CA GLY A 36 26.44 -6.00 10.35
C GLY A 36 25.16 -6.51 10.99
N TYR A 37 25.23 -6.94 12.25
CA TYR A 37 24.06 -7.38 13.02
C TYR A 37 23.09 -6.24 13.29
N VAL A 38 23.59 -5.08 13.75
CA VAL A 38 22.77 -3.87 13.94
C VAL A 38 22.17 -3.40 12.62
N GLY A 39 22.94 -3.47 11.52
CA GLY A 39 22.45 -3.15 10.18
C GLY A 39 21.35 -4.10 9.72
N TYR A 40 21.49 -5.40 9.95
CA TYR A 40 20.51 -6.43 9.60
C TYR A 40 19.21 -6.29 10.41
N THR A 41 19.30 -6.08 11.73
CA THR A 41 18.10 -5.89 12.57
C THR A 41 17.35 -4.59 12.24
N ASN A 42 18.06 -3.55 11.81
CA ASN A 42 17.46 -2.26 11.45
C ASN A 42 17.19 -2.11 9.94
N TYR A 43 17.53 -3.11 9.12
CA TYR A 43 17.33 -3.12 7.68
C TYR A 43 15.89 -2.79 7.26
N PRO A 44 14.82 -3.37 7.85
CA PRO A 44 13.44 -3.02 7.49
C PRO A 44 13.08 -1.57 7.86
N VAL A 45 13.61 -1.04 8.98
CA VAL A 45 13.40 0.35 9.39
C VAL A 45 14.12 1.32 8.45
N ILE A 46 15.30 0.93 7.95
CA ILE A 46 16.07 1.69 6.97
C ILE A 46 15.38 1.65 5.61
N LEU A 47 14.88 0.48 5.18
CA LEU A 47 14.08 0.36 3.95
C LEU A 47 12.81 1.20 4.02
N ALA A 48 12.08 1.19 5.14
CA ALA A 48 10.89 2.02 5.33
C ALA A 48 11.21 3.52 5.33
N LYS A 49 12.40 3.93 5.80
CA LYS A 49 12.89 5.31 5.66
C LYS A 49 13.26 5.68 4.21
N ILE A 50 13.72 4.72 3.41
CA ILE A 50 14.12 4.91 2.02
C ILE A 50 12.91 4.85 1.06
N ALA A 51 11.90 4.05 1.39
CA ALA A 51 10.71 3.82 0.57
C ALA A 51 9.85 5.07 0.33
N GLY A 52 10.08 6.14 1.09
CA GLY A 52 9.48 7.46 0.84
C GLY A 52 7.96 7.47 1.04
N LYS A 53 7.35 8.64 0.80
CA LYS A 53 5.89 8.78 0.77
C LYS A 53 5.36 8.06 -0.48
N PRO A 54 4.23 7.35 -0.41
CA PRO A 54 3.61 6.74 -1.60
C PRO A 54 3.24 7.82 -2.62
N SER A 55 3.48 7.53 -3.90
CA SER A 55 3.19 8.49 -4.98
C SER A 55 1.69 8.55 -5.28
N ALA A 56 1.22 9.67 -5.85
CA ALA A 56 -0.18 9.82 -6.25
C ALA A 56 -0.60 8.71 -7.24
N ALA A 57 0.23 8.40 -8.23
CA ALA A 57 -0.04 7.35 -9.21
C ALA A 57 -0.22 5.95 -8.57
N GLN A 58 0.59 5.60 -7.57
CA GLN A 58 0.43 4.33 -6.84
C GLN A 58 -0.88 4.29 -6.07
N ILE A 59 -1.31 5.42 -5.51
CA ILE A 59 -2.57 5.52 -4.77
C ILE A 59 -3.75 5.42 -5.73
N GLU A 60 -3.69 6.07 -6.89
CA GLU A 60 -4.73 6.01 -7.92
C GLU A 60 -4.99 4.58 -8.40
N GLU A 61 -3.92 3.81 -8.66
CA GLU A 61 -4.01 2.41 -9.07
C GLU A 61 -4.67 1.53 -7.99
N LEU A 62 -4.28 1.71 -6.73
CA LEU A 62 -4.86 0.99 -5.59
C LEU A 62 -6.34 1.33 -5.33
N LEU A 63 -6.80 2.48 -5.80
CA LEU A 63 -8.15 2.98 -5.55
C LEU A 63 -9.16 2.65 -6.65
N ALA A 64 -8.73 2.26 -7.85
CA ALA A 64 -9.63 2.03 -8.98
C ALA A 64 -10.74 0.99 -8.67
N GLU A 65 -10.39 -0.14 -8.07
CA GLU A 65 -11.34 -1.21 -7.72
C GLU A 65 -12.24 -0.84 -6.50
N PRO A 66 -11.71 -0.32 -5.38
CA PRO A 66 -12.53 0.16 -4.28
C PRO A 66 -13.51 1.27 -4.67
N LEU A 67 -13.07 2.23 -5.48
CA LEU A 67 -13.91 3.36 -5.92
C LEU A 67 -15.06 2.88 -6.80
N SER A 68 -14.78 2.06 -7.82
CA SER A 68 -15.82 1.52 -8.72
C SER A 68 -16.84 0.65 -7.98
N SER A 69 -16.42 -0.05 -6.93
CA SER A 69 -17.26 -0.92 -6.12
C SER A 69 -18.07 -0.20 -5.03
N SER A 70 -17.85 1.10 -4.84
CA SER A 70 -18.46 1.89 -3.75
C SER A 70 -19.59 2.80 -4.19
N LEU A 71 -19.81 2.97 -5.50
CA LEU A 71 -20.82 3.90 -6.02
C LEU A 71 -22.24 3.48 -5.62
N THR A 72 -22.97 4.42 -5.03
CA THR A 72 -24.40 4.31 -4.72
C THR A 72 -25.17 5.41 -5.44
N VAL A 73 -26.23 5.04 -6.14
CA VAL A 73 -27.14 5.98 -6.81
C VAL A 73 -28.52 5.79 -6.22
N ASN A 74 -29.11 6.85 -5.66
CA ASN A 74 -30.43 6.83 -5.01
C ASN A 74 -30.55 5.69 -3.98
N GLU A 75 -29.54 5.55 -3.11
CA GLU A 75 -29.41 4.50 -2.07
C GLU A 75 -29.16 3.07 -2.58
N PHE A 76 -29.11 2.85 -3.90
CA PHE A 76 -28.81 1.54 -4.48
C PHE A 76 -27.37 1.41 -4.93
N LYS A 77 -26.73 0.31 -4.54
CA LYS A 77 -25.35 -0.01 -4.93
C LYS A 77 -25.29 -0.36 -6.41
N VAL A 78 -24.45 0.35 -7.16
CA VAL A 78 -24.21 0.07 -8.58
C VAL A 78 -23.16 -1.04 -8.71
N PRO A 79 -23.38 -2.07 -9.54
CA PRO A 79 -22.34 -3.06 -9.83
C PRO A 79 -21.12 -2.41 -10.49
N ALA A 80 -19.92 -2.73 -10.00
CA ALA A 80 -18.66 -2.11 -10.46
C ALA A 80 -18.44 -2.20 -11.98
N LYS A 81 -18.95 -3.25 -12.65
CA LYS A 81 -18.88 -3.41 -14.11
C LYS A 81 -19.56 -2.29 -14.90
N PHE A 82 -20.47 -1.54 -14.28
CA PHE A 82 -21.16 -0.40 -14.88
C PHE A 82 -20.55 0.95 -14.49
N VAL A 83 -19.43 0.94 -13.75
CA VAL A 83 -18.79 2.13 -13.22
C VAL A 83 -17.39 2.25 -13.79
N GLU A 84 -17.15 3.37 -14.47
CA GLU A 84 -15.82 3.76 -14.96
C GLU A 84 -15.31 4.90 -14.07
N ILE A 85 -14.10 4.76 -13.52
CA ILE A 85 -13.44 5.85 -12.81
C ILE A 85 -12.69 6.70 -13.84
N VAL A 86 -13.16 7.92 -14.06
CA VAL A 86 -12.67 8.82 -15.10
C VAL A 86 -11.45 9.59 -14.64
N GLU A 87 -11.49 10.03 -13.40
CA GLU A 87 -10.48 10.89 -12.81
C GLU A 87 -10.34 10.54 -11.34
N VAL A 88 -9.10 10.49 -10.86
CA VAL A 88 -8.77 10.39 -9.45
C VAL A 88 -7.78 11.51 -9.16
N ASN A 89 -8.09 12.31 -8.16
CA ASN A 89 -7.27 13.43 -7.75
C ASN A 89 -6.94 13.29 -6.26
N VAL A 90 -5.69 12.91 -5.98
CA VAL A 90 -5.15 12.82 -4.63
C VAL A 90 -4.75 14.23 -4.17
N ARG A 91 -5.42 14.74 -3.14
CA ARG A 91 -5.23 16.11 -2.64
C ARG A 91 -4.18 16.21 -1.54
N ASN A 92 -4.21 15.28 -0.59
CA ASN A 92 -3.28 15.27 0.54
C ASN A 92 -2.77 13.86 0.79
N VAL A 93 -1.49 13.74 1.13
CA VAL A 93 -0.85 12.50 1.58
C VAL A 93 0.00 12.85 2.80
N GLU A 94 -0.53 12.54 3.98
CA GLU A 94 0.09 12.84 5.26
C GLU A 94 0.45 11.57 6.00
N THR A 95 1.46 11.66 6.87
CA THR A 95 1.78 10.56 7.77
C THR A 95 0.75 10.53 8.88
N PHE A 96 -0.04 9.45 8.92
CA PHE A 96 -1.13 9.27 9.84
C PHE A 96 -0.67 8.69 11.18
N ASP A 97 0.16 7.66 11.12
CA ASP A 97 0.62 6.95 12.32
C ASP A 97 1.98 6.28 12.09
N LYS A 98 2.68 5.97 13.17
CA LYS A 98 3.92 5.19 13.17
C LYS A 98 3.86 4.17 14.31
N ARG A 99 3.77 2.89 13.98
CA ARG A 99 3.76 1.79 14.96
C ARG A 99 4.75 0.71 14.55
N ASP A 100 5.55 0.23 15.50
CA ASP A 100 6.46 -0.90 15.31
C ASP A 100 7.41 -0.79 14.10
N GLY A 101 7.86 0.45 13.79
CA GLY A 101 8.71 0.71 12.63
C GLY A 101 7.99 0.80 11.28
N VAL A 102 6.66 0.60 11.26
CA VAL A 102 5.79 0.77 10.09
C VAL A 102 5.21 2.19 10.08
N VAL A 103 5.27 2.85 8.92
CA VAL A 103 4.68 4.17 8.71
C VAL A 103 3.37 4.01 7.96
N PHE A 104 2.30 4.56 8.55
CA PHE A 104 0.98 4.65 7.93
C PHE A 104 0.79 6.04 7.34
N TYR A 105 0.25 6.08 6.14
CA TYR A 105 -0.09 7.31 5.43
C TYR A 105 -1.60 7.40 5.29
N ARG A 106 -2.14 8.60 5.43
CA ARG A 106 -3.52 8.92 5.09
C ARG A 106 -3.51 9.70 3.80
N ALA A 107 -4.26 9.23 2.82
CA ALA A 107 -4.49 9.93 1.58
C ALA A 107 -5.95 10.35 1.48
N THR A 108 -6.19 11.62 1.15
CA THR A 108 -7.52 12.15 0.88
C THR A 108 -7.59 12.73 -0.51
N GLY A 109 -8.75 12.61 -1.13
CA GLY A 109 -8.92 13.10 -2.49
C GLY A 109 -10.36 13.03 -2.97
N SER A 110 -10.49 13.29 -4.26
CA SER A 110 -11.75 13.23 -4.98
C SER A 110 -11.58 12.40 -6.24
N ALA A 111 -12.59 11.63 -6.58
CA ALA A 111 -12.66 10.88 -7.83
C ALA A 111 -13.98 11.18 -8.55
N VAL A 112 -14.00 10.94 -9.85
CA VAL A 112 -15.21 11.06 -10.67
C VAL A 112 -15.54 9.68 -11.22
N ALA A 113 -16.67 9.13 -10.78
CA ALA A 113 -17.22 7.90 -11.32
C ALA A 113 -18.22 8.24 -12.44
N ARG A 114 -18.20 7.49 -13.53
CA ARG A 114 -19.12 7.61 -14.65
C ARG A 114 -19.85 6.31 -14.84
N LEU A 115 -21.16 6.38 -15.06
CA LEU A 115 -21.94 5.21 -15.45
C LEU A 115 -21.69 4.88 -16.92
N THR A 116 -21.29 3.63 -17.20
CA THR A 116 -21.06 3.16 -18.58
C THR A 116 -22.35 2.73 -19.27
N ALA A 117 -23.42 2.52 -18.51
CA ALA A 117 -24.74 2.14 -19.01
C ALA A 117 -25.84 3.01 -18.37
N SER A 118 -27.03 3.02 -18.96
CA SER A 118 -28.18 3.70 -18.38
C SER A 118 -28.65 2.97 -17.12
N GLY A 119 -29.27 3.71 -16.20
CA GLY A 119 -29.80 3.13 -14.97
C GLY A 119 -30.88 2.07 -15.21
N ALA A 120 -31.60 2.11 -16.33
CA ALA A 120 -32.51 1.04 -16.76
C ALA A 120 -31.77 -0.28 -17.08
N ALA A 121 -30.61 -0.22 -17.75
CA ALA A 121 -29.79 -1.39 -18.04
C ALA A 121 -29.13 -1.95 -16.76
N ILE A 122 -28.67 -1.06 -15.88
CA ILE A 122 -28.11 -1.41 -14.57
C ILE A 122 -29.19 -2.09 -13.71
N GLY A 123 -30.38 -1.50 -13.62
CA GLY A 123 -31.51 -2.03 -12.88
C GLY A 123 -31.90 -3.43 -13.32
N LYS A 124 -31.93 -3.69 -14.64
CA LYS A 124 -32.21 -5.02 -15.21
C LYS A 124 -31.15 -6.07 -14.85
N ASP A 125 -29.87 -5.68 -14.80
CA ASP A 125 -28.80 -6.59 -14.40
C ASP A 125 -28.86 -6.94 -12.90
N VAL A 126 -29.11 -5.93 -12.07
CA VAL A 126 -29.36 -6.11 -10.63
C VAL A 126 -30.58 -7.02 -10.42
N GLU A 127 -31.64 -6.83 -11.20
CA GLU A 127 -32.83 -7.69 -11.19
C GLU A 127 -32.50 -9.15 -11.52
N GLY A 128 -31.68 -9.39 -12.55
CA GLY A 128 -31.25 -10.72 -12.96
C GLY A 128 -30.45 -11.45 -11.86
N GLN A 129 -29.57 -10.73 -11.15
CA GLN A 129 -28.79 -11.29 -10.05
C GLN A 129 -29.67 -11.64 -8.83
N ILE A 130 -30.59 -10.75 -8.46
CA ILE A 130 -31.55 -11.02 -7.38
C ILE A 130 -32.50 -12.16 -7.80
N GLY A 131 -32.85 -12.23 -9.09
CA GLY A 131 -33.61 -13.31 -9.75
C GLY A 131 -33.04 -14.69 -9.48
N ALA A 132 -31.77 -14.86 -9.84
CA ALA A 132 -31.05 -16.11 -9.67
C ALA A 132 -30.86 -16.50 -8.19
N ASN A 133 -30.68 -15.52 -7.30
CA ASN A 133 -30.51 -15.78 -5.86
C ASN A 133 -31.83 -16.05 -5.13
N ALA A 134 -32.94 -15.42 -5.54
CA ALA A 134 -34.26 -15.63 -4.94
C ALA A 134 -34.83 -17.03 -5.17
N GLN A 135 -34.44 -17.72 -6.25
CA GLN A 135 -34.80 -19.13 -6.47
C GLN A 135 -34.26 -20.07 -5.37
N ARG A 136 -33.32 -19.60 -4.54
CA ARG A 136 -32.72 -20.36 -3.43
C ARG A 136 -33.19 -19.90 -2.04
N LEU A 137 -34.14 -18.96 -1.97
CA LEU A 137 -34.58 -18.32 -0.72
C LEU A 137 -36.04 -18.66 -0.38
N ASP A 138 -36.37 -18.67 0.91
CA ASP A 138 -37.75 -18.85 1.41
C ASP A 138 -38.71 -17.76 0.90
N TYR A 139 -40.00 -18.09 0.84
CA TYR A 139 -41.07 -17.25 0.26
C TYR A 139 -41.11 -15.80 0.78
N ARG A 140 -40.86 -15.55 2.07
CA ARG A 140 -40.81 -14.19 2.64
C ARG A 140 -39.62 -13.38 2.12
N SER A 141 -38.46 -14.01 1.98
CA SER A 141 -37.24 -13.40 1.45
C SER A 141 -37.37 -13.12 -0.05
N ALA A 142 -38.13 -13.94 -0.77
CA ALA A 142 -38.45 -13.72 -2.18
C ALA A 142 -39.33 -12.47 -2.40
N VAL A 143 -40.34 -12.23 -1.55
CA VAL A 143 -41.18 -11.03 -1.63
C VAL A 143 -40.38 -9.75 -1.38
N THR A 144 -39.55 -9.72 -0.33
CA THR A 144 -38.66 -8.57 -0.05
C THR A 144 -37.70 -8.31 -1.20
N ALA A 145 -37.16 -9.38 -1.80
CA ALA A 145 -36.29 -9.30 -2.96
C ALA A 145 -36.98 -8.72 -4.21
N VAL A 146 -38.27 -8.98 -4.41
CA VAL A 146 -39.05 -8.39 -5.51
C VAL A 146 -39.33 -6.91 -5.27
N TYR A 147 -39.66 -6.51 -4.04
CA TYR A 147 -39.84 -5.10 -3.70
C TYR A 147 -38.56 -4.27 -3.87
N SER A 148 -37.41 -4.80 -3.44
CA SER A 148 -36.13 -4.13 -3.64
C SER A 148 -35.73 -4.03 -5.12
N ARG A 149 -36.14 -4.98 -5.97
CA ARG A 149 -35.93 -4.90 -7.43
C ARG A 149 -36.70 -3.74 -8.06
N PHE A 150 -37.99 -3.63 -7.75
CA PHE A 150 -38.82 -2.55 -8.30
C PHE A 150 -38.34 -1.18 -7.85
N GLN A 151 -37.93 -1.03 -6.59
CA GLN A 151 -37.38 0.22 -6.10
C GLN A 151 -36.05 0.56 -6.78
N ALA A 152 -35.13 -0.40 -6.94
CA ALA A 152 -33.87 -0.17 -7.64
C ALA A 152 -34.08 0.24 -9.10
N HIS A 153 -34.97 -0.46 -9.82
CA HIS A 153 -35.29 -0.13 -11.21
C HIS A 153 -35.95 1.25 -11.30
N SER A 154 -36.94 1.55 -10.47
CA SER A 154 -37.64 2.85 -10.49
C SER A 154 -36.71 4.00 -10.10
N ALA A 155 -35.82 3.80 -9.12
CA ALA A 155 -34.88 4.82 -8.67
C ALA A 155 -33.79 5.11 -9.71
N MET A 156 -33.44 4.13 -10.55
CA MET A 156 -32.41 4.29 -11.59
C MET A 156 -32.98 4.54 -12.99
N ALA A 157 -34.31 4.45 -13.19
CA ALA A 157 -34.92 4.49 -14.52
C ALA A 157 -34.56 5.75 -15.32
N ASP A 158 -34.52 6.90 -14.63
CA ASP A 158 -34.29 8.21 -15.26
C ASP A 158 -32.81 8.59 -15.32
N VAL A 159 -31.88 7.72 -14.90
CA VAL A 159 -30.45 8.01 -14.89
C VAL A 159 -29.85 7.69 -16.27
N PRO A 160 -29.38 8.70 -17.03
CA PRO A 160 -28.78 8.46 -18.34
C PRO A 160 -27.40 7.80 -18.22
N ALA A 161 -26.99 7.12 -19.30
CA ALA A 161 -25.61 6.66 -19.44
C ALA A 161 -24.66 7.86 -19.52
N GLY A 162 -23.46 7.72 -18.99
CA GLY A 162 -22.47 8.80 -18.95
C GLY A 162 -22.66 9.80 -17.80
N THR A 163 -23.70 9.65 -16.98
CA THR A 163 -23.86 10.44 -15.75
C THR A 163 -22.63 10.31 -14.87
N GLN A 164 -22.12 11.44 -14.39
CA GLN A 164 -20.94 11.51 -13.55
C GLN A 164 -21.33 11.78 -12.10
N TYR A 165 -20.67 11.08 -11.18
CA TYR A 165 -20.88 11.18 -9.75
C TYR A 165 -19.56 11.52 -9.06
N PRO A 166 -19.51 12.62 -8.29
CA PRO A 166 -18.34 12.93 -7.48
C PRO A 166 -18.25 11.97 -6.30
N LEU A 167 -17.08 11.40 -6.10
CA LEU A 167 -16.72 10.56 -4.96
C LEU A 167 -15.64 11.26 -4.14
N GLY A 168 -15.82 11.30 -2.83
CA GLY A 168 -14.77 11.63 -1.88
C GLY A 168 -14.13 10.35 -1.35
N PHE A 169 -12.83 10.35 -1.12
CA PHE A 169 -12.17 9.23 -0.45
C PHE A 169 -11.21 9.70 0.63
N GLU A 170 -11.15 8.90 1.70
CA GLU A 170 -10.14 8.94 2.74
C GLU A 170 -9.63 7.52 2.96
N VAL A 171 -8.35 7.29 2.68
CA VAL A 171 -7.77 5.95 2.73
C VAL A 171 -6.48 5.94 3.54
N VAL A 172 -6.26 4.83 4.24
CA VAL A 172 -5.07 4.55 5.02
C VAL A 172 -4.22 3.55 4.25
N LEU A 173 -2.98 3.95 4.00
CA LEU A 173 -1.99 3.18 3.26
C LEU A 173 -0.85 2.81 4.21
N ARG A 174 -0.28 1.64 4.03
CA ARG A 174 1.01 1.27 4.62
C ARG A 174 2.01 1.04 3.52
N VAL A 175 3.27 1.36 3.77
CA VAL A 175 4.37 1.03 2.85
C VAL A 175 5.09 -0.21 3.37
N VAL A 176 5.05 -1.29 2.60
CA VAL A 176 5.73 -2.56 2.90
C VAL A 176 6.69 -2.84 1.77
N ASP A 177 7.98 -2.99 2.08
CA ASP A 177 9.05 -3.30 1.11
C ASP A 177 9.08 -2.36 -0.12
N GLY A 178 8.78 -1.08 0.07
CA GLY A 178 8.76 -0.10 -1.02
C GLY A 178 7.43 0.02 -1.77
N ASN A 179 6.45 -0.84 -1.47
CA ASN A 179 5.14 -0.83 -2.11
C ASN A 179 4.05 -0.30 -1.17
N ALA A 180 3.18 0.56 -1.70
CA ALA A 180 1.99 0.99 -1.00
C ALA A 180 0.94 -0.13 -0.98
N VAL A 181 0.29 -0.31 0.17
CA VAL A 181 -0.81 -1.26 0.35
C VAL A 181 -1.95 -0.55 1.04
N LEU A 182 -3.16 -0.66 0.48
CA LEU A 182 -4.39 -0.18 1.10
C LEU A 182 -4.68 -1.01 2.36
N VAL A 183 -4.84 -0.35 3.51
CA VAL A 183 -5.13 -0.99 4.79
C VAL A 183 -6.60 -0.84 5.15
N ASP A 184 -7.09 0.39 5.02
CA ASP A 184 -8.48 0.75 5.33
C ASP A 184 -8.86 1.94 4.46
N GLY A 185 -10.15 2.17 4.27
CA GLY A 185 -10.62 3.26 3.44
C GLY A 185 -12.11 3.50 3.56
N ARG A 186 -12.47 4.77 3.46
CA ARG A 186 -13.85 5.23 3.33
C ARG A 186 -13.99 5.95 2.02
N VAL A 187 -15.00 5.56 1.26
CA VAL A 187 -15.45 6.29 0.08
C VAL A 187 -16.83 6.83 0.38
N SER A 188 -17.01 8.13 0.21
CA SER A 188 -18.32 8.78 0.32
C SER A 188 -18.77 9.21 -1.07
N SER A 189 -19.95 8.76 -1.47
CA SER A 189 -20.66 9.41 -2.57
C SER A 189 -21.29 10.68 -2.02
N ASN A 190 -20.87 11.84 -2.51
CA ASN A 190 -21.54 13.09 -2.19
C ASN A 190 -22.79 13.19 -3.09
N ASN A 191 -23.84 12.48 -2.71
CA ASN A 191 -25.19 12.65 -3.25
C ASN A 191 -26.14 12.97 -2.10
#